data_AF-A0A7S0RN68-F1
#
_entry.id   AF-A0A7S0RN68-F1
#
_cell.length_a   1.000
_cell.length_b   1.000
_cell.length_c   1.000
_cell.angle_alpha   90.00
_cell.angle_beta   90.00
_cell.angle_gamma   90.00
#
_symmetry.space_group_name_H-M   'P 1'
#
loop_
_entity.id
_entity.type
_entity.pdbx_description
1 polymer ?
#
loop_
_entity_poly.entity_id
_entity_poly.type
_entity_poly.pdbx_seq_one_letter_code
_entity_poly.pdbx_strand_id
1 'polypeptide(L)'
;GRLRVVDLAGSERVEDGVYHHTADRLQEMKAINYSLGCLQECVRAKVAGKTEFVPYRRCKLTLLLRDALEGEDVQLLAVCHVCPTRRHLAASTRTLEFAASMCSVSRATKERGGFRGVDKWTTKELQKFIAGLDDGKLAYAAPLFGNLNGKKMAIEWTGHVEQRVVAAGGTREDALRIFDAFHDRRRAETKKATKKASATRAKAAGASEADKSRQEFRASMKAKFAASFVPGEVVVIAG
;
A
#
# COMPACT_ATOMS: atom_id res chain seq x y z
N GLY A 1 16.16 3.44 -5.52
CA GLY A 1 15.10 3.33 -4.50
C GLY A 1 15.39 4.28 -3.35
N ARG A 2 14.35 4.74 -2.68
CA ARG A 2 14.43 5.60 -1.49
C ARG A 2 13.60 4.94 -0.39
N LEU A 3 14.06 4.92 0.86
CA LEU A 3 13.25 4.44 1.98
C LEU A 3 13.00 5.64 2.89
N ARG A 4 11.73 5.94 3.18
CA ARG A 4 11.35 6.92 4.19
C ARG A 4 10.68 6.19 5.35
N VAL A 5 11.28 6.28 6.53
CA VAL A 5 10.67 5.78 7.76
C VAL A 5 10.18 7.00 8.51
N VAL A 6 8.88 7.02 8.82
CA VAL A 6 8.18 8.12 9.47
C VAL A 6 7.57 7.58 10.74
N ASP A 7 8.01 8.10 11.87
CA ASP A 7 7.43 7.83 13.17
C ASP A 7 6.50 8.99 13.55
N LEU A 8 5.22 8.68 13.78
CA LEU A 8 4.19 9.65 14.12
C LEU A 8 3.98 9.70 15.63
N ALA A 9 3.75 10.91 16.14
CA ALA A 9 3.28 11.08 17.51
C ALA A 9 1.89 10.43 17.71
N GLY A 10 1.57 10.14 18.97
CA GLY A 10 0.31 9.51 19.35
C GLY A 10 -0.92 10.38 19.10
N SER A 11 -2.09 9.74 19.04
CA SER A 11 -3.40 10.41 18.87
C SER A 11 -4.16 10.56 20.18
N GLU A 12 -3.41 10.67 21.29
CA GLU A 12 -3.98 10.83 22.63
C GLU A 12 -4.82 12.10 22.74
N ARG A 13 -5.89 11.99 23.52
CA ARG A 13 -6.80 13.09 23.82
C ARG A 13 -6.61 13.55 25.26
N VAL A 14 -7.09 14.76 25.54
CA VAL A 14 -7.15 15.31 26.90
C VAL A 14 -7.86 14.35 27.86
N GLU A 15 -8.92 13.68 27.39
CA GLU A 15 -9.70 12.70 28.14
C GLU A 15 -8.94 11.38 28.42
N ASP A 16 -7.89 11.07 27.66
CA ASP A 16 -7.05 9.89 27.87
C ASP A 16 -6.05 10.09 29.04
N GLY A 17 -5.92 11.32 29.54
CA GLY A 17 -4.99 11.73 30.61
C GLY A 17 -5.70 12.14 31.90
N VAL A 18 -5.45 11.39 32.98
CA VAL A 18 -5.85 11.71 34.36
C VAL A 18 -4.82 12.64 35.06
N TYR A 19 -3.80 13.15 34.33
CA TYR A 19 -2.69 13.88 34.94
C TYR A 19 -2.44 15.24 34.28
N HIS A 20 -2.37 16.26 35.14
CA HIS A 20 -1.96 17.65 34.94
C HIS A 20 -1.04 17.90 33.74
N HIS A 21 -1.63 18.17 32.58
CA HIS A 21 -0.88 18.72 31.47
C HIS A 21 -0.54 20.18 31.77
N THR A 22 0.75 20.51 31.79
CA THR A 22 1.18 21.91 31.76
C THR A 22 0.61 22.59 30.52
N ALA A 23 0.47 23.93 30.55
CA ALA A 23 -0.06 24.69 29.42
C ALA A 23 0.69 24.38 28.11
N ASP A 24 2.02 24.21 28.19
CA ASP A 24 2.87 23.86 27.05
C ASP A 24 2.57 22.46 26.51
N ARG A 25 2.41 21.47 27.39
CA ARG A 25 2.06 20.10 26.96
C ARG A 25 0.68 20.04 26.32
N LEU A 26 -0.26 20.85 26.79
CA LEU A 26 -1.58 20.97 26.18
C LEU A 26 -1.50 21.61 24.78
N GLN A 27 -0.64 22.62 24.59
CA GLN A 27 -0.40 23.22 23.28
C GLN A 27 0.25 22.23 22.31
N GLU A 28 1.25 21.48 22.77
CA GLU A 28 1.89 20.42 21.99
C GLU A 28 0.88 19.34 21.56
N MET A 29 0.08 18.84 22.49
CA MET A 29 -0.95 17.84 22.22
C MET A 29 -2.01 18.36 21.22
N LYS A 30 -2.38 19.65 21.27
CA LYS A 30 -3.23 20.27 20.25
C LYS A 30 -2.56 20.29 18.88
N ALA A 31 -1.28 20.63 18.81
CA ALA A 31 -0.52 20.65 17.55
C ALA A 31 -0.35 19.24 16.95
N ILE A 32 -0.07 18.23 17.79
CA ILE A 32 -0.01 16.81 17.38
C ILE A 32 -1.34 16.40 16.77
N ASN A 33 -2.43 16.57 17.51
CA ASN A 33 -3.77 16.19 17.05
C ASN A 33 -4.21 16.97 15.80
N TYR A 34 -3.82 18.24 15.66
CA TYR A 34 -4.06 19.00 14.44
C TYR A 34 -3.37 18.37 13.22
N SER A 35 -2.09 18.00 13.36
CA SER A 35 -1.33 17.40 12.26
C SER A 35 -1.87 16.03 11.85
N LEU A 36 -2.25 15.18 12.81
CA LEU A 36 -2.88 13.88 12.57
C LEU A 36 -4.28 14.03 11.97
N GLY A 37 -5.06 15.00 12.43
CA GLY A 37 -6.37 15.33 11.86
C GLY A 37 -6.29 15.72 10.38
N CYS A 38 -5.31 16.56 10.01
CA CYS A 38 -5.06 16.92 8.61
C CYS A 38 -4.72 15.68 7.75
N LEU A 39 -3.94 14.74 8.29
CA LEU A 39 -3.63 13.48 7.61
C LEU A 39 -4.89 12.65 7.38
N GLN A 40 -5.72 12.49 8.42
CA GLN A 40 -6.99 11.76 8.30
C GLN A 40 -7.93 12.37 7.26
N GLU A 41 -8.02 13.70 7.19
CA GLU A 41 -8.81 14.39 6.17
C GLU A 41 -8.32 14.12 4.76
N CYS A 42 -6.99 14.13 4.53
CA CYS A 42 -6.42 13.81 3.24
C CYS A 42 -6.77 12.38 2.81
N VAL A 43 -6.68 11.44 3.75
CA VAL A 43 -7.03 10.03 3.54
C VAL A 43 -8.52 9.88 3.23
N ARG A 44 -9.40 10.50 4.03
CA ARG A 44 -10.86 10.48 3.79
C ARG A 44 -11.22 11.05 2.42
N ALA A 45 -10.65 12.19 2.04
CA ALA A 45 -10.86 12.80 0.73
C ALA A 45 -10.45 11.85 -0.42
N LYS A 46 -9.34 11.13 -0.24
CA LYS A 46 -8.83 10.12 -1.19
C LYS A 46 -9.70 8.86 -1.26
N VAL A 47 -10.22 8.38 -0.13
CA VAL A 47 -11.16 7.24 -0.10
C VAL A 47 -12.42 7.62 -0.86
N ALA A 48 -13.03 8.76 -0.54
CA ALA A 48 -14.29 9.23 -1.11
C ALA A 48 -14.26 9.32 -2.64
N GLY A 49 -13.09 9.57 -3.25
CA GLY A 49 -12.90 9.51 -4.70
C GLY A 49 -13.67 10.57 -5.51
N LYS A 50 -14.40 11.45 -4.83
CA LYS A 50 -15.27 12.49 -5.39
C LYS A 50 -14.69 13.91 -5.29
N THR A 51 -13.53 14.07 -4.67
CA THR A 51 -12.92 15.39 -4.47
C THR A 51 -11.84 15.63 -5.53
N GLU A 52 -11.99 16.70 -6.31
CA GLU A 52 -10.91 17.17 -7.20
C GLU A 52 -9.69 17.65 -6.41
N PHE A 53 -9.88 18.03 -5.14
CA PHE A 53 -8.87 18.61 -4.29
C PHE A 53 -8.72 17.83 -2.97
N VAL A 54 -7.47 17.47 -2.66
CA VAL A 54 -7.08 16.87 -1.37
C VAL A 54 -6.21 17.88 -0.60
N PRO A 55 -6.52 18.21 0.66
CA PRO A 55 -5.95 19.36 1.37
C PRO A 55 -4.55 19.11 1.96
N TYR A 56 -3.60 18.61 1.17
CA TYR A 56 -2.22 18.35 1.64
C TYR A 56 -1.49 19.59 2.14
N ARG A 57 -1.93 20.79 1.76
CA ARG A 57 -1.30 22.06 2.18
C ARG A 57 -1.71 22.49 3.59
N ARG A 58 -2.68 21.82 4.22
CA ARG A 58 -3.24 22.22 5.51
C ARG A 58 -2.23 22.12 6.66
N CYS A 59 -1.30 21.17 6.61
CA CYS A 59 -0.19 21.10 7.56
C CYS A 59 1.10 20.61 6.91
N LYS A 60 2.24 20.84 7.59
CA LYS A 60 3.56 20.42 7.10
C LYS A 60 3.68 18.90 6.97
N LEU A 61 3.03 18.13 7.86
CA LEU A 61 3.05 16.67 7.82
C LEU A 61 2.43 16.14 6.50
N THR A 62 1.25 16.64 6.13
CA THR A 62 0.58 16.19 4.90
C THR A 62 1.23 16.71 3.63
N LEU A 63 1.93 17.85 3.69
CA LEU A 63 2.81 18.29 2.61
C LEU A 63 3.97 17.31 2.36
N LEU A 64 4.62 16.84 3.44
CA LEU A 64 5.74 15.89 3.35
C LEU A 64 5.28 14.50 2.92
N LEU A 65 4.11 14.06 3.39
CA LEU A 65 3.53 12.75 3.08
C LEU A 65 2.74 12.71 1.76
N ARG A 66 2.53 13.85 1.10
CA ARG A 66 1.76 13.93 -0.15
C ARG A 66 2.25 12.90 -1.17
N ASP A 67 3.54 12.85 -1.41
CA ASP A 67 4.10 11.96 -2.44
C ASP A 67 3.93 10.48 -2.04
N ALA A 68 3.91 10.16 -0.75
CA ALA A 68 3.63 8.81 -0.25
C ALA A 68 2.15 8.39 -0.45
N LEU A 69 1.24 9.36 -0.40
CA LEU A 69 -0.22 9.15 -0.54
C LEU A 69 -0.71 9.28 -1.99
N GLU A 70 0.06 9.93 -2.86
CA GLU A 70 -0.27 10.20 -4.26
C GLU A 70 0.59 9.47 -5.29
N GLY A 71 1.83 9.13 -4.94
CA GLY A 71 2.82 8.59 -5.86
C GLY A 71 2.37 7.27 -6.51
N GLU A 72 2.53 7.17 -7.82
CA GLU A 72 2.12 5.98 -8.59
C GLU A 72 3.10 4.82 -8.41
N ASP A 73 4.36 5.11 -8.09
CA ASP A 73 5.46 4.14 -7.90
C ASP A 73 5.95 4.08 -6.45
N VAL A 74 5.09 4.42 -5.47
CA VAL A 74 5.40 4.39 -4.04
C VAL A 74 4.68 3.23 -3.35
N GLN A 75 5.43 2.42 -2.62
CA GLN A 75 4.87 1.41 -1.73
C GLN A 75 4.75 1.98 -0.32
N LEU A 76 3.52 2.21 0.12
CA LEU A 76 3.22 2.68 1.47
C LEU A 76 2.86 1.51 2.38
N LEU A 77 3.59 1.37 3.48
CA LEU A 77 3.29 0.49 4.60
C LEU A 77 2.88 1.35 5.80
N ALA A 78 1.68 1.13 6.32
CA ALA A 78 1.24 1.70 7.59
C ALA A 78 1.33 0.63 8.68
N VAL A 79 2.05 0.94 9.76
CA VAL A 79 2.17 0.12 10.96
C VAL A 79 1.40 0.84 12.05
N CYS A 80 0.32 0.23 12.52
CA CYS A 80 -0.57 0.83 13.51
C CYS A 80 -0.41 0.13 14.85
N HIS A 81 -0.08 0.89 15.89
CA HIS A 81 0.04 0.34 17.24
C HIS A 81 -1.29 0.47 18.00
N VAL A 82 -1.69 -0.61 18.66
CA VAL A 82 -2.93 -0.66 19.45
C VAL A 82 -2.67 -1.25 20.83
N CYS A 83 -3.42 -0.77 21.83
CA CYS A 83 -3.35 -1.34 23.17
C CYS A 83 -4.41 -2.44 23.33
N PRO A 84 -4.06 -3.62 23.87
CA PRO A 84 -5.00 -4.74 24.04
C PRO A 84 -5.93 -4.59 25.25
N THR A 85 -5.84 -3.49 26.01
CA THR A 85 -6.63 -3.31 27.24
C THR A 85 -7.99 -2.64 26.98
N ARG A 86 -9.02 -3.04 27.73
CA ARG A 86 -10.40 -2.51 27.59
C ARG A 86 -10.48 -0.99 27.74
N ARG A 87 -9.68 -0.39 28.64
CA ARG A 87 -9.61 1.06 28.85
C ARG A 87 -9.25 1.85 27.60
N HIS A 88 -8.54 1.22 26.66
CA HIS A 88 -8.11 1.84 25.40
C HIS A 88 -8.90 1.35 24.18
N LEU A 89 -10.02 0.62 24.38
CA LEU A 89 -10.81 0.08 23.28
C LEU A 89 -11.23 1.16 22.28
N ALA A 90 -11.71 2.31 22.75
CA ALA A 90 -12.11 3.41 21.88
C ALA A 90 -10.94 3.98 21.05
N ALA A 91 -9.74 4.10 21.63
CA ALA A 91 -8.54 4.54 20.91
C ALA A 91 -8.09 3.49 19.89
N SER A 92 -8.03 2.22 20.29
CA SER A 92 -7.68 1.10 19.42
C SER A 92 -8.64 0.96 18.23
N THR A 93 -9.96 1.12 18.44
CA THR A 93 -10.95 1.11 17.35
C THR A 93 -10.70 2.25 16.35
N ARG A 94 -10.48 3.48 16.82
CA ARG A 94 -10.15 4.62 15.96
C ARG A 94 -8.92 4.36 15.09
N THR A 95 -7.87 3.79 15.67
CA THR A 95 -6.64 3.42 14.94
C THR A 95 -6.93 2.38 13.85
N LEU A 96 -7.72 1.34 14.16
CA LEU A 96 -8.08 0.29 13.20
C LEU A 96 -8.97 0.81 12.06
N GLU A 97 -9.93 1.67 12.35
CA GLU A 97 -10.78 2.33 11.34
C GLU A 97 -9.96 3.21 10.39
N PHE A 98 -8.98 3.93 10.95
CA PHE A 98 -8.04 4.71 10.15
C PHE A 98 -7.16 3.81 9.28
N ALA A 99 -6.63 2.70 9.82
CA ALA A 99 -5.86 1.72 9.07
C ALA A 99 -6.68 1.14 7.89
N ALA A 100 -7.95 0.80 8.12
CA ALA A 100 -8.86 0.33 7.07
C ALA A 100 -9.07 1.40 5.96
N SER A 101 -9.19 2.66 6.35
CA SER A 101 -9.28 3.79 5.41
C SER A 101 -8.00 3.96 4.59
N MET A 102 -6.83 3.87 5.21
CA MET A 102 -5.52 3.90 4.55
C MET A 102 -5.35 2.76 3.54
N CYS A 103 -5.77 1.54 3.91
CA CYS A 103 -5.81 0.39 2.99
C CYS A 103 -6.73 0.63 1.79
N SER A 104 -7.82 1.38 1.98
CA SER A 104 -8.76 1.73 0.90
C SER A 104 -8.23 2.85 -0.02
N VAL A 105 -7.31 3.69 0.48
CA VAL A 105 -6.55 4.65 -0.35
C VAL A 105 -5.48 3.94 -1.18
N SER A 106 -4.94 2.82 -0.70
CA SER A 106 -3.94 2.04 -1.45
C SER A 106 -4.47 1.66 -2.84
N ARG A 107 -3.80 2.18 -3.89
CA ARG A 107 -4.16 1.94 -5.31
C ARG A 107 -4.10 0.47 -5.71
N ALA A 108 -3.51 -0.40 -4.88
CA ALA A 108 -3.63 -1.85 -5.01
C ALA A 108 -5.09 -2.33 -5.09
N THR A 109 -6.07 -1.55 -4.60
CA THR A 109 -7.50 -1.86 -4.72
C THR A 109 -8.19 -1.19 -5.90
N LYS A 110 -7.88 0.10 -6.20
CA LYS A 110 -8.63 0.88 -7.21
C LYS A 110 -8.32 0.55 -8.68
N GLU A 111 -7.14 0.02 -9.01
CA GLU A 111 -6.79 -0.33 -10.42
C GLU A 111 -7.04 -1.81 -10.79
N ARG A 112 -7.50 -2.64 -9.84
CA ARG A 112 -7.78 -4.07 -10.08
C ARG A 112 -9.16 -4.36 -10.70
N GLY A 113 -9.89 -3.34 -11.13
CA GLY A 113 -11.25 -3.47 -11.70
C GLY A 113 -11.32 -4.29 -12.99
N GLY A 114 -10.27 -4.27 -13.82
CA GLY A 114 -10.25 -4.98 -15.11
C GLY A 114 -9.14 -6.01 -15.32
N PHE A 115 -8.18 -6.11 -14.38
CA PHE A 115 -7.02 -6.98 -14.55
C PHE A 115 -7.20 -8.29 -13.76
N ARG A 116 -7.29 -9.42 -14.46
CA ARG A 116 -7.31 -10.77 -13.87
C ARG A 116 -5.87 -11.26 -13.67
N GLY A 117 -5.16 -10.61 -12.74
CA GLY A 117 -3.81 -11.01 -12.35
C GLY A 117 -3.79 -12.24 -11.45
N VAL A 118 -2.58 -12.72 -11.12
CA VAL A 118 -2.40 -13.92 -10.28
C VAL A 118 -3.12 -13.83 -8.92
N ASP A 119 -3.37 -12.62 -8.39
CA ASP A 119 -4.17 -12.42 -7.16
C ASP A 119 -5.63 -12.92 -7.28
N LYS A 120 -6.18 -13.01 -8.51
CA LYS A 120 -7.54 -13.48 -8.77
C LYS A 120 -7.61 -14.96 -9.17
N TRP A 121 -6.47 -15.67 -9.20
CA TRP A 121 -6.46 -17.08 -9.53
C TRP A 121 -7.28 -17.91 -8.54
N THR A 122 -8.07 -18.80 -9.11
CA THR A 122 -8.68 -19.93 -8.40
C THR A 122 -7.59 -20.90 -7.92
N THR A 123 -7.94 -21.77 -6.99
CA THR A 123 -7.06 -22.86 -6.56
C THR A 123 -6.56 -23.69 -7.73
N LYS A 124 -7.44 -24.04 -8.68
CA LYS A 124 -7.06 -24.83 -9.87
C LYS A 124 -6.03 -24.12 -10.75
N GLU A 125 -6.19 -22.81 -10.95
CA GLU A 125 -5.22 -22.01 -11.72
C GLU A 125 -3.86 -21.93 -11.01
N LEU A 126 -3.85 -21.75 -9.69
CA LEU A 126 -2.63 -21.78 -8.89
C LEU A 126 -1.92 -23.15 -8.98
N GLN A 127 -2.68 -24.25 -8.86
CA GLN A 127 -2.14 -25.61 -8.97
C GLN A 127 -1.56 -25.88 -10.36
N LYS A 128 -2.27 -25.46 -11.42
CA LYS A 128 -1.79 -25.59 -12.79
C LYS A 128 -0.51 -24.79 -13.04
N PHE A 129 -0.39 -23.61 -12.43
CA PHE A 129 0.83 -22.81 -12.50
C PHE A 129 2.01 -23.55 -11.85
N ILE A 130 1.84 -24.02 -10.61
CA ILE A 130 2.88 -24.76 -9.88
C ILE A 130 3.30 -26.02 -10.64
N ALA A 131 2.34 -26.75 -11.21
CA ALA A 131 2.61 -27.94 -11.99
C ALA A 131 3.30 -27.69 -13.33
N GLY A 132 3.30 -26.46 -13.83
CA GLY A 132 4.03 -26.07 -15.03
C GLY A 132 5.42 -25.49 -14.76
N LEU A 133 5.83 -25.32 -13.49
CA LEU A 133 7.14 -24.78 -13.15
C LEU A 133 8.24 -25.82 -13.41
N ASP A 134 9.40 -25.31 -13.84
CA ASP A 134 10.61 -26.09 -14.12
C ASP A 134 10.34 -27.32 -15.00
N ASP A 135 9.59 -27.11 -16.09
CA ASP A 135 9.19 -28.15 -17.04
C ASP A 135 8.44 -29.33 -16.39
N GLY A 136 7.70 -29.05 -15.32
CA GLY A 136 6.87 -30.02 -14.61
C GLY A 136 7.56 -30.69 -13.42
N LYS A 137 8.81 -30.35 -13.10
CA LYS A 137 9.52 -30.90 -11.93
C LYS A 137 8.80 -30.63 -10.60
N LEU A 138 8.04 -29.54 -10.52
CA LEU A 138 7.30 -29.12 -9.32
C LEU A 138 5.83 -29.57 -9.31
N ALA A 139 5.41 -30.45 -10.24
CA ALA A 139 4.03 -30.95 -10.31
C ALA A 139 3.56 -31.66 -9.04
N TYR A 140 4.46 -32.35 -8.33
CA TYR A 140 4.15 -33.01 -7.07
C TYR A 140 3.67 -32.02 -5.98
N ALA A 141 4.11 -30.77 -6.04
CA ALA A 141 3.81 -29.77 -5.04
C ALA A 141 2.43 -29.13 -5.26
N ALA A 142 1.86 -29.19 -6.46
CA ALA A 142 0.59 -28.52 -6.77
C ALA A 142 -0.58 -28.91 -5.84
N PRO A 143 -0.83 -30.20 -5.53
CA PRO A 143 -1.90 -30.60 -4.60
C PRO A 143 -1.78 -29.98 -3.20
N LEU A 144 -0.57 -29.65 -2.74
CA LEU A 144 -0.27 -29.10 -1.40
C LEU A 144 -0.88 -27.71 -1.17
N PHE A 145 -1.26 -27.02 -2.24
CA PHE A 145 -1.84 -25.67 -2.21
C PHE A 145 -3.37 -25.68 -2.38
N GLY A 146 -4.04 -26.82 -2.16
CA GLY A 146 -5.49 -26.99 -2.37
C GLY A 146 -6.40 -26.06 -1.55
N ASN A 147 -5.91 -25.51 -0.44
CA ASN A 147 -6.64 -24.52 0.38
C ASN A 147 -6.27 -23.06 0.05
N LEU A 148 -5.33 -22.85 -0.87
CA LEU A 148 -4.86 -21.55 -1.32
C LEU A 148 -5.51 -21.18 -2.65
N ASN A 149 -5.68 -19.88 -2.82
CA ASN A 149 -5.98 -19.24 -4.09
C ASN A 149 -4.93 -18.15 -4.30
N GLY A 150 -4.97 -17.48 -5.45
CA GLY A 150 -4.03 -16.41 -5.76
C GLY A 150 -3.93 -15.33 -4.69
N LYS A 151 -5.07 -14.93 -4.11
CA LYS A 151 -5.13 -13.89 -3.07
C LYS A 151 -4.49 -14.35 -1.75
N LYS A 152 -4.70 -15.61 -1.36
CA LYS A 152 -4.08 -16.19 -0.15
C LYS A 152 -2.59 -16.42 -0.35
N MET A 153 -2.17 -16.95 -1.51
CA MET A 153 -0.76 -17.12 -1.85
C MET A 153 0.00 -15.79 -1.85
N ALA A 154 -0.66 -14.71 -2.29
CA ALA A 154 -0.11 -13.35 -2.34
C ALA A 154 0.26 -12.74 -0.98
N ILE A 155 -0.29 -13.25 0.12
CA ILE A 155 0.03 -12.82 1.49
C ILE A 155 0.70 -13.93 2.29
N GLU A 156 1.00 -15.05 1.65
CA GLU A 156 1.51 -16.21 2.36
C GLU A 156 2.99 -16.01 2.70
N TRP A 157 3.40 -16.45 3.88
CA TRP A 157 4.80 -16.34 4.28
C TRP A 157 5.65 -17.44 3.65
N THR A 158 6.86 -17.13 3.22
CA THR A 158 7.76 -18.08 2.53
C THR A 158 7.99 -19.34 3.36
N GLY A 159 8.13 -19.22 4.68
CA GLY A 159 8.31 -20.41 5.53
C GLY A 159 7.07 -21.29 5.65
N HIS A 160 5.85 -20.77 5.44
CA HIS A 160 4.66 -21.63 5.35
C HIS A 160 4.67 -22.46 4.05
N VAL A 161 5.18 -21.88 2.95
CA VAL A 161 5.38 -22.59 1.70
C VAL A 161 6.45 -23.67 1.87
N GLU A 162 7.56 -23.33 2.51
CA GLU A 162 8.64 -24.26 2.86
C GLU A 162 8.14 -25.44 3.69
N GLN A 163 7.41 -25.17 4.78
CA GLN A 163 6.83 -26.23 5.62
C GLN A 163 5.95 -27.19 4.83
N ARG A 164 5.10 -26.70 3.92
CA ARG A 164 4.22 -27.54 3.10
C ARG A 164 5.00 -28.44 2.15
N VAL A 165 5.98 -27.86 1.45
CA VAL A 165 6.77 -28.58 0.44
C VAL A 165 7.68 -29.61 1.11
N VAL A 166 8.37 -29.23 2.19
CA VAL A 166 9.25 -30.13 2.94
C VAL A 166 8.46 -31.26 3.61
N ALA A 167 7.27 -30.99 4.16
CA ALA A 167 6.41 -32.03 4.73
C ALA A 167 5.94 -33.07 3.68
N ALA A 168 5.94 -32.71 2.40
CA ALA A 168 5.61 -33.60 1.29
C ALA A 168 6.84 -34.29 0.66
N GLY A 169 8.03 -34.15 1.27
CA GLY A 169 9.29 -34.73 0.77
C GLY A 169 10.02 -33.87 -0.27
N GLY A 170 9.60 -32.62 -0.48
CA GLY A 170 10.27 -31.66 -1.34
C GLY A 170 11.44 -30.94 -0.66
N THR A 171 12.19 -30.15 -1.43
CA THR A 171 13.33 -29.38 -0.91
C THR A 171 12.95 -27.94 -0.54
N ARG A 172 13.79 -27.29 0.27
CA ARG A 172 13.65 -25.85 0.55
C ARG A 172 13.77 -25.02 -0.73
N GLU A 173 14.67 -25.42 -1.63
CA GLU A 173 14.85 -24.77 -2.91
C GLU A 173 13.58 -24.83 -3.77
N ASP A 174 12.87 -25.96 -3.77
CA ASP A 174 11.59 -26.09 -4.47
C ASP A 174 10.54 -25.12 -3.93
N ALA A 175 10.46 -24.98 -2.61
CA ALA A 175 9.55 -24.03 -1.97
C ALA A 175 9.87 -22.58 -2.35
N LEU A 176 11.16 -22.22 -2.36
CA LEU A 176 11.62 -20.90 -2.77
C LEU A 176 11.29 -20.64 -4.25
N ARG A 177 11.53 -21.61 -5.13
CA ARG A 177 11.18 -21.49 -6.55
C ARG A 177 9.69 -21.25 -6.77
N ILE A 178 8.83 -21.99 -6.07
CA ILE A 178 7.37 -21.79 -6.14
C ILE A 178 6.99 -20.38 -5.68
N PHE A 179 7.53 -19.95 -4.53
CA PHE A 179 7.27 -18.64 -3.95
C PHE A 179 7.72 -17.51 -4.87
N ASP A 180 8.99 -17.54 -5.28
CA ASP A 180 9.60 -16.49 -6.11
C ASP A 180 8.93 -16.41 -7.48
N ALA A 181 8.67 -17.55 -8.13
CA ALA A 181 7.99 -17.56 -9.43
C ALA A 181 6.59 -16.92 -9.37
N PHE A 182 5.82 -17.20 -8.31
CA PHE A 182 4.51 -16.57 -8.10
C PHE A 182 4.64 -15.05 -7.89
N HIS A 183 5.54 -14.63 -7.00
CA HIS A 183 5.72 -13.21 -6.68
C HIS A 183 6.34 -12.40 -7.82
N ASP A 184 7.24 -12.98 -8.61
CA ASP A 184 7.78 -12.39 -9.83
C ASP A 184 6.72 -12.19 -10.89
N ARG A 185 5.87 -13.21 -11.09
CA ARG A 185 4.74 -13.09 -12.01
C ARG A 185 3.80 -11.98 -11.59
N ARG A 186 3.46 -11.91 -10.30
CA ARG A 186 2.63 -10.86 -9.72
C ARG A 186 3.22 -9.46 -9.94
N ARG A 187 4.54 -9.31 -9.72
CA ARG A 187 5.27 -8.06 -9.94
C ARG A 187 5.25 -7.65 -11.42
N ALA A 188 5.51 -8.58 -12.33
CA ALA A 188 5.50 -8.34 -13.77
C ALA A 188 4.10 -7.93 -14.28
N GLU A 189 3.06 -8.59 -13.78
CA GLU A 189 1.68 -8.30 -14.10
C GLU A 189 1.21 -6.93 -13.57
N THR A 190 1.61 -6.58 -12.34
CA THR A 190 1.34 -5.26 -11.75
C THR A 190 2.02 -4.13 -12.54
N LYS A 191 3.28 -4.35 -12.98
CA LYS A 191 4.01 -3.42 -13.87
C LYS A 191 3.32 -3.26 -15.24
N LYS A 192 2.76 -4.33 -15.80
CA LYS A 192 2.00 -4.26 -17.06
C LYS A 192 0.68 -3.50 -16.89
N ALA A 193 -0.04 -3.74 -15.80
CA ALA A 193 -1.30 -3.07 -15.52
C ALA A 193 -1.13 -1.55 -15.33
N THR A 194 -0.12 -1.13 -14.56
CA THR A 194 0.22 0.29 -14.34
C THR A 194 0.61 0.99 -15.64
N LYS A 195 1.46 0.36 -16.48
CA LYS A 195 1.84 0.90 -17.81
C LYS A 195 0.63 1.05 -18.75
N LYS A 196 -0.34 0.13 -18.69
CA LYS A 196 -1.57 0.21 -19.50
C LYS A 196 -2.52 1.32 -19.01
N ALA A 197 -2.65 1.47 -17.69
CA ALA A 197 -3.47 2.51 -17.08
C ALA A 197 -2.95 3.92 -17.41
N SER A 198 -1.63 4.14 -17.34
CA SER A 198 -1.03 5.43 -17.71
C SER A 198 -1.21 5.77 -19.19
N ALA A 199 -1.07 4.80 -20.10
CA ALA A 199 -1.30 5.00 -21.54
C ALA A 199 -2.77 5.33 -21.87
N THR A 200 -3.72 4.66 -21.19
CA THR A 200 -5.16 4.91 -21.40
C THR A 200 -5.55 6.31 -20.93
N ARG A 201 -4.99 6.76 -19.79
CA ARG A 201 -5.21 8.10 -19.25
C ARG A 201 -4.64 9.20 -20.14
N ALA A 202 -3.47 8.98 -20.76
CA ALA A 202 -2.88 9.92 -21.71
C ALA A 202 -3.75 10.09 -22.97
N LYS A 203 -4.44 9.04 -23.41
CA LYS A 203 -5.31 9.05 -24.60
C LYS A 203 -6.69 9.68 -24.34
N ALA A 204 -7.20 9.60 -23.12
CA ALA A 204 -8.50 10.17 -22.75
C ALA A 204 -8.46 11.70 -22.51
N ALA A 205 -7.28 12.28 -22.29
CA ALA A 205 -7.09 13.70 -21.99
C ALA A 205 -6.90 14.58 -23.24
N GLY A 206 -7.79 14.47 -24.24
CA GLY A 206 -7.77 15.37 -25.40
C GLY A 206 -7.85 16.83 -24.95
N ALA A 207 -6.79 17.62 -25.19
CA ALA A 207 -6.60 18.95 -24.62
C ALA A 207 -6.44 20.03 -25.70
N SER A 208 -7.01 21.22 -25.45
CA SER A 208 -6.78 22.43 -26.24
C SER A 208 -5.33 22.94 -26.08
N GLU A 209 -4.86 23.76 -27.02
CA GLU A 209 -3.47 24.28 -27.06
C GLU A 209 -3.03 25.01 -25.77
N ALA A 210 -3.98 25.67 -25.09
CA ALA A 210 -3.72 26.37 -23.82
C ALA A 210 -3.62 25.40 -22.62
N ASP A 211 -4.39 24.32 -22.64
CA ASP A 211 -4.29 23.24 -21.65
C ASP A 211 -3.01 22.44 -21.85
N LYS A 212 -2.60 22.21 -23.10
CA LYS A 212 -1.28 21.61 -23.41
C LYS A 212 -0.15 22.44 -22.83
N SER A 213 -0.16 23.76 -23.02
CA SER A 213 0.87 24.68 -22.50
C SER A 213 0.94 24.65 -20.95
N ARG A 214 -0.21 24.65 -20.26
CA ARG A 214 -0.26 24.53 -18.80
C ARG A 214 0.12 23.13 -18.31
N GLN A 215 -0.23 22.10 -19.05
CA GLN A 215 0.04 20.70 -18.73
C GLN A 215 1.50 20.35 -19.01
N GLU A 216 2.13 20.96 -20.03
CA GLU A 216 3.56 20.90 -20.33
C GLU A 216 4.37 21.68 -19.30
N PHE A 217 3.92 22.87 -18.89
CA PHE A 217 4.56 23.61 -17.80
C PHE A 217 4.47 22.83 -16.47
N ARG A 218 3.29 22.27 -16.16
CA ARG A 218 3.11 21.39 -15.00
C ARG A 218 3.92 20.10 -15.14
N ALA A 219 3.99 19.48 -16.31
CA ALA A 219 4.76 18.27 -16.56
C ALA A 219 6.27 18.54 -16.49
N SER A 220 6.74 19.69 -16.96
CA SER A 220 8.13 20.15 -16.85
C SER A 220 8.51 20.45 -15.40
N MET A 221 7.64 21.13 -14.64
CA MET A 221 7.80 21.31 -13.20
C MET A 221 7.76 19.96 -12.45
N LYS A 222 6.84 19.07 -12.82
CA LYS A 222 6.70 17.74 -12.22
C LYS A 222 7.85 16.82 -12.61
N ALA A 223 8.43 16.97 -13.79
CA ALA A 223 9.60 16.23 -14.27
C ALA A 223 10.90 16.77 -13.67
N LYS A 224 11.06 18.09 -13.54
CA LYS A 224 12.17 18.71 -12.77
C LYS A 224 12.10 18.32 -11.29
N PHE A 225 10.88 18.28 -10.73
CA PHE A 225 10.68 17.82 -9.36
C PHE A 225 10.92 16.31 -9.26
N ALA A 226 10.30 15.47 -10.10
CA ALA A 226 10.46 14.02 -10.13
C ALA A 226 11.88 13.54 -10.49
N ALA A 227 12.66 14.30 -11.28
CA ALA A 227 14.08 14.04 -11.55
C ALA A 227 14.94 14.18 -10.29
N SER A 228 14.41 14.79 -9.22
CA SER A 228 15.02 14.80 -7.88
C SER A 228 14.76 13.52 -7.08
N PHE A 229 14.04 12.54 -7.65
CA PHE A 229 13.57 11.34 -6.95
C PHE A 229 13.77 10.07 -7.78
N VAL A 230 14.13 8.97 -7.10
CA VAL A 230 14.52 7.70 -7.73
C VAL A 230 13.36 6.69 -7.57
N PRO A 231 12.95 5.97 -8.63
CA PRO A 231 11.93 4.93 -8.56
C PRO A 231 12.21 3.87 -7.48
N GLY A 232 11.13 3.32 -6.90
CA GLY A 232 11.17 2.30 -5.85
C GLY A 232 11.23 2.89 -4.45
N GLU A 233 10.27 3.75 -4.12
CA GLU A 233 10.19 4.33 -2.77
C GLU A 233 9.30 3.48 -1.86
N VAL A 234 9.82 3.13 -0.68
CA VAL A 234 9.05 2.51 0.39
C VAL A 234 8.87 3.54 1.50
N VAL A 235 7.63 3.74 1.95
CA VAL A 235 7.34 4.62 3.09
C VAL A 235 6.72 3.78 4.20
N VAL A 236 7.35 3.80 5.37
CA VAL A 236 6.81 3.17 6.59
C VAL A 236 6.30 4.28 7.49
N ILE A 237 4.99 4.29 7.76
CA ILE A 237 4.39 5.17 8.77
C ILE A 237 4.12 4.32 9.99
N ALA A 238 4.79 4.59 11.10
CA ALA A 238 4.57 3.97 12.40
C ALA A 238 3.86 4.96 13.33
N GLY A 239 2.85 4.50 14.08
CA GLY A 239 2.06 5.30 15.02
C GLY A 239 1.04 4.46 15.74
#